data_AF-A0A1Y4RRU0-F1
#
_entry.id   AF-A0A1Y4RRU0-F1
#
_cell.length_a   1.000
_cell.length_b   1.000
_cell.length_c   1.000
_cell.angle_alpha   90.00
_cell.angle_beta   90.00
_cell.angle_gamma   90.00
#
_symmetry.space_group_name_H-M   'P 1'
#
loop_
_entity.id
_entity.type
_entity.pdbx_description
1 polymer ?
#
loop_
_entity_poly.entity_id
_entity_poly.type
_entity_poly.pdbx_seq_one_letter_code
_entity_poly.pdbx_strand_id
1 'polypeptide(L)'
;MDRENRNRKSWYSVLGSFLARRWAGLLLFLVCAGIFALVFSLYDLELEAVLYAGGLCLLLLLAVLAADFCRSLARRRRYEEIFRNLPLLPEELPAARTVEEADLQEILKELGCRMEAALTEWENWRQESMDYYTTWVHQIKTPISVMRMTLEGEDTEEHRELSAELFRIEQYVEMVLSYLRLDSDSSDYVFQEYDLDSIIRQAVHKYAPLFVRKKLRLFYEPVNVKVLTDEKWLLFILEQILSNSIKYTQEGSVSITLTPDKVLNISDTGIGIAPEDLPRIFEKGFTGYNGRSDKKSTGLGLYLCKKAAGRLSHKISVQSKPGAGTVVSIDLDTKMLRTE
;
A
#
# COMPACT_ATOMS: atom_id res chain seq x y z
N MET A 1 -19.28 15.35 11.88
CA MET A 1 -20.07 16.54 12.21
C MET A 1 -20.42 17.42 10.99
N ASP A 2 -20.22 16.95 9.75
CA ASP A 2 -20.29 17.81 8.54
C ASP A 2 -21.32 17.33 7.48
N ARG A 3 -22.25 16.44 7.87
CA ARG A 3 -23.26 15.85 6.98
C ARG A 3 -24.64 16.52 7.05
N GLU A 4 -25.02 17.10 8.20
CA GLU A 4 -26.32 17.74 8.39
C GLU A 4 -26.40 19.15 7.77
N ASN A 5 -25.29 19.89 7.77
CA ASN A 5 -25.27 21.27 7.26
C ASN A 5 -25.28 21.36 5.71
N ARG A 6 -24.95 20.26 5.00
CA ARG A 6 -25.03 20.19 3.54
C ARG A 6 -26.48 20.02 3.04
N ASN A 7 -27.37 19.49 3.88
CA ASN A 7 -28.76 19.20 3.51
C ASN A 7 -29.66 20.44 3.52
N ARG A 8 -29.41 21.42 4.40
CA ARG A 8 -30.28 22.61 4.55
C ARG A 8 -30.00 23.71 3.51
N LYS A 9 -28.76 23.80 3.01
CA LYS A 9 -28.40 24.62 1.82
C LYS A 9 -28.78 23.96 0.48
N SER A 10 -29.32 22.74 0.51
CA SER A 10 -29.60 21.93 -0.69
C SER A 10 -30.84 22.41 -1.45
N TRP A 11 -31.94 22.73 -0.77
CA TRP A 11 -33.20 22.97 -1.50
C TRP A 11 -33.21 24.29 -2.28
N TYR A 12 -32.69 25.38 -1.71
CA TYR A 12 -32.60 26.67 -2.40
C TYR A 12 -31.63 26.63 -3.59
N SER A 13 -30.52 25.91 -3.48
CA SER A 13 -29.56 25.74 -4.59
C SER A 13 -30.08 24.81 -5.68
N VAL A 14 -30.86 23.78 -5.31
CA VAL A 14 -31.58 22.91 -6.25
C VAL A 14 -32.67 23.68 -6.99
N LEU A 15 -33.46 24.46 -6.26
CA LEU A 15 -34.50 25.29 -6.86
C LEU A 15 -33.88 26.36 -7.78
N GLY A 16 -32.81 27.01 -7.33
CA GLY A 16 -32.08 28.01 -8.11
C GLY A 16 -31.47 27.43 -9.39
N SER A 17 -30.80 26.28 -9.32
CA SER A 17 -30.27 25.61 -10.52
C SER A 17 -31.35 25.07 -11.45
N PHE A 18 -32.49 24.63 -10.90
CA PHE A 18 -33.65 24.19 -11.67
C PHE A 18 -34.29 25.34 -12.46
N LEU A 19 -34.55 26.49 -11.80
CA LEU A 19 -35.04 27.69 -12.47
C LEU A 19 -34.03 28.24 -13.48
N ALA A 20 -32.74 28.23 -13.15
CA ALA A 20 -31.66 28.69 -14.04
C ALA A 20 -31.49 27.80 -15.29
N ARG A 21 -31.98 26.56 -15.32
CA ARG A 21 -32.03 25.75 -16.55
C ARG A 21 -33.27 26.01 -17.41
N ARG A 22 -34.31 26.64 -16.83
CA ARG A 22 -35.62 26.85 -17.48
C ARG A 22 -36.02 28.31 -17.65
N TRP A 23 -35.11 29.24 -17.36
CA TRP A 23 -35.34 30.69 -17.51
C TRP A 23 -35.80 31.06 -18.92
N ALA A 24 -35.33 30.37 -19.96
CA ALA A 24 -35.74 30.62 -21.34
C ALA A 24 -37.24 30.34 -21.57
N GLY A 25 -37.79 29.29 -20.94
CA GLY A 25 -39.22 28.98 -21.02
C GLY A 25 -40.08 29.97 -20.24
N LEU A 26 -39.61 30.42 -19.07
CA LEU A 26 -40.25 31.49 -18.30
C LEU A 26 -40.24 32.82 -19.05
N LEU A 27 -39.12 33.15 -19.71
CA LEU A 27 -38.97 34.36 -20.50
C LEU A 27 -39.87 34.32 -21.74
N LEU A 28 -39.95 33.19 -22.44
CA LEU A 28 -40.87 33.01 -23.56
C LEU A 28 -42.33 33.22 -23.13
N PHE A 29 -42.73 32.67 -21.98
CA PHE A 29 -44.07 32.88 -21.44
C PHE A 29 -44.36 34.35 -21.15
N LEU A 30 -43.42 35.06 -20.50
CA LEU A 30 -43.55 36.49 -20.20
C LEU A 30 -43.63 37.34 -21.48
N VAL A 31 -42.84 37.00 -22.50
CA VAL A 31 -42.88 37.67 -23.81
C VAL A 31 -44.23 37.44 -24.50
N CYS A 32 -44.74 36.20 -24.53
CA CYS A 32 -46.07 35.92 -25.08
C CYS A 32 -47.17 36.66 -24.33
N ALA A 33 -47.15 36.65 -22.98
CA ALA A 33 -48.12 37.37 -22.15
C ALA A 33 -48.07 38.88 -22.39
N GLY A 34 -46.86 39.45 -22.54
CA GLY A 34 -46.66 40.86 -22.88
C GLY A 34 -47.19 41.24 -24.27
N ILE A 35 -46.98 40.37 -25.28
CA ILE A 35 -47.55 40.57 -26.62
C ILE A 35 -49.08 40.55 -26.56
N PHE A 36 -49.69 39.59 -25.87
CA PHE A 36 -51.15 39.53 -25.71
C PHE A 36 -51.71 40.78 -25.01
N ALA A 37 -51.06 41.24 -23.93
CA ALA A 37 -51.47 42.46 -23.23
C ALA A 37 -51.38 43.70 -24.12
N LEU A 38 -50.31 43.82 -24.92
CA LEU A 38 -50.11 44.93 -25.85
C LEU A 38 -51.17 44.95 -26.97
N VAL A 39 -51.46 43.79 -27.57
CA VAL A 39 -52.49 43.68 -28.63
C VAL A 39 -53.87 44.09 -28.11
N PHE A 40 -54.26 43.62 -26.93
CA PHE A 40 -55.56 43.95 -26.34
C PHE A 40 -55.66 45.42 -25.91
N SER A 41 -54.56 46.01 -25.41
CA SER A 41 -54.52 47.44 -25.09
C SER A 41 -54.61 48.32 -26.34
N LEU A 42 -54.09 47.88 -27.50
CA LEU A 42 -54.20 48.62 -28.76
C LEU A 42 -55.62 48.60 -29.36
N TYR A 43 -56.43 47.60 -28.99
CA TYR A 43 -57.80 47.40 -29.49
C TYR A 43 -58.90 47.89 -28.55
N ASP A 44 -58.54 48.51 -27.41
CA ASP A 44 -59.48 49.09 -26.42
C ASP A 44 -60.53 48.08 -25.88
N LEU A 45 -60.10 46.82 -25.73
CA LEU A 45 -60.92 45.72 -25.18
C LEU A 45 -60.88 45.70 -23.65
N GLU A 46 -61.90 45.10 -23.02
CA GLU A 46 -61.94 44.90 -21.57
C GLU A 46 -60.75 44.04 -21.09
N LEU A 47 -59.80 44.68 -20.39
CA LEU A 47 -58.56 44.08 -19.89
C LEU A 47 -58.78 42.92 -18.91
N GLU A 48 -59.98 42.77 -18.35
CA GLU A 48 -60.34 41.68 -17.43
C GLU A 48 -60.20 40.29 -18.06
N ALA A 49 -60.58 40.15 -19.35
CA ALA A 49 -60.49 38.87 -20.04
C ALA A 49 -59.02 38.41 -20.23
N VAL A 50 -58.10 39.36 -20.45
CA VAL A 50 -56.66 39.09 -20.62
C VAL A 50 -56.04 38.69 -19.29
N LEU A 51 -56.42 39.37 -18.20
CA LEU A 51 -55.97 39.03 -16.85
C LEU A 51 -56.43 37.62 -16.44
N TYR A 52 -57.68 37.27 -16.77
CA TYR A 52 -58.22 35.95 -16.50
C TYR A 52 -57.51 34.84 -17.31
N ALA A 53 -57.34 35.04 -18.63
CA ALA A 53 -56.63 34.09 -19.49
C ALA A 53 -55.14 33.96 -19.11
N GLY A 54 -54.47 35.08 -18.80
CA GLY A 54 -53.10 35.10 -18.33
C GLY A 54 -52.92 34.38 -16.99
N GLY A 55 -53.87 34.56 -16.06
CA GLY A 55 -53.92 33.84 -14.78
C GLY A 55 -54.08 32.32 -14.97
N LEU A 56 -54.95 31.88 -15.89
CA LEU A 56 -55.17 30.47 -16.17
C LEU A 56 -53.93 29.82 -16.83
N CYS A 57 -53.30 30.53 -17.76
CA CYS A 57 -52.03 30.11 -18.38
C CYS A 57 -50.88 30.05 -17.35
N LEU A 58 -50.81 31.01 -16.41
CA LEU A 58 -49.82 31.01 -15.33
C LEU A 58 -50.01 29.82 -14.40
N LEU A 59 -51.27 29.50 -14.04
CA LEU A 59 -51.59 28.36 -13.20
C LEU A 59 -51.16 27.04 -13.86
N LEU A 60 -51.40 26.90 -15.17
CA LEU A 60 -50.98 25.72 -15.94
C LEU A 60 -49.45 25.61 -16.02
N LEU A 61 -48.76 26.74 -16.23
CA LEU A 61 -47.29 26.79 -16.21
C LEU A 61 -46.72 26.38 -14.84
N LEU A 62 -47.29 26.89 -13.75
CA LEU A 62 -46.90 26.53 -12.39
C LEU A 62 -47.13 25.05 -12.10
N ALA A 63 -48.24 24.47 -12.57
CA ALA A 63 -48.53 23.05 -12.43
C ALA A 63 -47.49 22.18 -13.18
N VAL A 64 -47.11 22.55 -14.40
CA VAL A 64 -46.09 21.85 -15.18
C VAL A 64 -44.72 21.94 -14.52
N LEU A 65 -44.33 23.14 -14.04
CA LEU A 65 -43.07 23.34 -13.33
C LEU A 65 -43.03 22.56 -12.00
N ALA A 66 -44.13 22.52 -11.25
CA ALA A 66 -44.23 21.75 -10.02
C ALA A 66 -44.10 20.24 -10.29
N ALA A 67 -44.79 19.72 -11.30
CA ALA A 67 -44.69 18.32 -11.70
C ALA A 67 -43.25 17.94 -12.10
N ASP A 68 -42.59 18.80 -12.88
CA ASP A 68 -41.22 18.55 -13.32
C ASP A 68 -40.18 18.71 -12.18
N PHE A 69 -40.40 19.65 -11.26
CA PHE A 69 -39.58 19.79 -10.06
C PHE A 69 -39.68 18.56 -9.16
N CYS A 70 -40.90 18.04 -8.93
CA CYS A 70 -41.12 16.79 -8.21
C CYS A 70 -40.39 15.61 -8.86
N ARG A 71 -40.43 15.50 -10.21
CA ARG A 71 -39.68 14.47 -10.96
C ARG A 71 -38.16 14.62 -10.79
N SER A 72 -37.66 15.84 -10.81
CA SER A 72 -36.22 16.14 -10.65
C SER A 72 -35.71 15.79 -9.25
N LEU A 73 -36.50 16.07 -8.21
CA LEU A 73 -36.19 15.65 -6.83
C LEU A 73 -36.21 14.13 -6.67
N ALA A 74 -37.20 13.44 -7.25
CA ALA A 74 -37.25 11.99 -7.23
C ALA A 74 -36.02 11.37 -7.93
N ARG A 75 -35.61 11.94 -9.07
CA ARG A 75 -34.41 11.51 -9.80
C ARG A 75 -33.14 11.69 -8.96
N ARG A 76 -32.98 12.83 -8.30
CA ARG A 76 -31.83 13.11 -7.45
C ARG A 76 -31.74 12.18 -6.24
N ARG A 77 -32.86 11.96 -5.53
CA ARG A 77 -32.90 11.00 -4.41
C ARG A 77 -32.46 9.60 -4.84
N ARG A 78 -32.86 9.18 -6.05
CA ARG A 78 -32.47 7.89 -6.63
C ARG A 78 -30.96 7.81 -6.90
N TYR A 79 -30.36 8.83 -7.51
CA TYR A 79 -28.90 8.85 -7.69
C TYR A 79 -28.14 8.85 -6.36
N GLU A 80 -28.64 9.55 -5.35
CA GLU A 80 -28.06 9.53 -4.00
C GLU A 80 -28.20 8.17 -3.31
N GLU A 81 -29.20 7.37 -3.69
CA GLU A 81 -29.38 5.99 -3.21
C GLU A 81 -28.44 5.02 -3.94
N ILE A 82 -28.35 5.10 -5.27
CA ILE A 82 -27.38 4.35 -6.08
C ILE A 82 -25.95 4.67 -5.63
N PHE A 83 -25.63 5.93 -5.38
CA PHE A 83 -24.30 6.31 -4.88
C PHE A 83 -24.02 5.78 -3.47
N ARG A 84 -25.04 5.72 -2.60
CA ARG A 84 -24.90 5.16 -1.25
C ARG A 84 -24.70 3.65 -1.29
N ASN A 85 -25.37 2.97 -2.21
CA ASN A 85 -25.29 1.54 -2.43
C ASN A 85 -24.64 1.30 -3.79
N LEU A 86 -23.43 1.83 -3.97
CA LEU A 86 -22.74 1.78 -5.26
C LEU A 86 -22.57 0.31 -5.66
N PRO A 87 -23.23 -0.15 -6.74
CA PRO A 87 -23.04 -1.52 -7.18
C PRO A 87 -21.59 -1.72 -7.60
N LEU A 88 -21.04 -2.88 -7.27
CA LEU A 88 -19.67 -3.25 -7.62
C LEU A 88 -19.52 -3.44 -9.13
N LEU A 89 -20.61 -3.76 -9.82
CA LEU A 89 -20.65 -4.02 -11.26
C LEU A 89 -21.57 -3.01 -11.98
N PRO A 90 -21.15 -2.46 -13.14
CA PRO A 90 -21.99 -1.60 -13.96
C PRO A 90 -23.33 -2.23 -14.39
N GLU A 91 -23.42 -3.56 -14.39
CA GLU A 91 -24.60 -4.33 -14.82
C GLU A 91 -25.74 -4.33 -13.79
N GLU A 92 -25.45 -3.98 -12.53
CA GLU A 92 -26.45 -3.85 -11.46
C GLU A 92 -27.09 -2.45 -11.42
N LEU A 93 -26.71 -1.57 -12.35
CA LEU A 93 -27.31 -0.25 -12.46
C LEU A 93 -28.80 -0.38 -12.86
N PRO A 94 -29.69 0.42 -12.26
CA PRO A 94 -31.10 0.38 -12.61
C PRO A 94 -31.33 0.84 -14.06
N ALA A 95 -32.38 0.31 -14.70
CA ALA A 95 -32.74 0.66 -16.07
C ALA A 95 -32.80 2.18 -16.32
N ALA A 96 -32.11 2.62 -17.38
CA ALA A 96 -32.14 3.99 -17.88
C ALA A 96 -33.56 4.42 -18.25
N ARG A 97 -33.93 5.65 -17.89
CA ARG A 97 -35.24 6.22 -18.21
C ARG A 97 -35.20 7.27 -19.31
N THR A 98 -34.01 7.79 -19.64
CA THR A 98 -33.80 8.70 -20.75
C THR A 98 -32.66 8.19 -21.64
N VAL A 99 -32.61 8.70 -22.88
CA VAL A 99 -31.54 8.35 -23.82
C VAL A 99 -30.18 8.80 -23.26
N GLU A 100 -30.10 9.98 -22.64
CA GLU A 100 -28.82 10.44 -22.05
C GLU A 100 -28.37 9.56 -20.88
N GLU A 101 -29.32 9.02 -20.10
CA GLU A 101 -29.00 8.06 -19.03
C GLU A 101 -28.48 6.73 -19.61
N ALA A 102 -29.03 6.28 -20.74
CA ALA A 102 -28.59 5.07 -21.42
C ALA A 102 -27.16 5.24 -21.98
N ASP A 103 -26.88 6.35 -22.66
CA ASP A 103 -25.55 6.67 -23.20
C ASP A 103 -24.49 6.74 -22.09
N LEU A 104 -24.83 7.37 -20.96
CA LEU A 104 -23.94 7.44 -19.80
C LEU A 104 -23.68 6.05 -19.18
N GLN A 105 -24.70 5.21 -19.09
CA GLN A 105 -24.54 3.83 -18.59
C GLN A 105 -23.65 3.00 -19.52
N GLU A 106 -23.77 3.17 -20.83
CA GLU A 106 -22.92 2.50 -21.82
C GLU A 106 -21.46 2.94 -21.68
N ILE A 107 -21.20 4.24 -21.55
CA ILE A 107 -19.85 4.77 -21.28
C ILE A 107 -19.28 4.22 -19.98
N LEU A 108 -20.08 4.17 -18.91
CA LEU A 108 -19.64 3.61 -17.62
C LEU A 108 -19.34 2.11 -17.71
N LYS A 109 -20.13 1.35 -18.48
CA LYS A 109 -19.88 -0.07 -18.73
C LYS A 109 -18.56 -0.27 -19.47
N GLU A 110 -18.34 0.46 -20.56
CA GLU A 110 -17.11 0.41 -21.34
C GLU A 110 -15.88 0.79 -20.50
N LEU A 111 -15.97 1.84 -19.68
CA LEU A 111 -14.90 2.20 -18.75
C LEU A 111 -14.63 1.10 -17.71
N GLY A 112 -15.68 0.48 -17.16
CA GLY A 112 -15.58 -0.65 -16.25
C GLY A 112 -14.84 -1.82 -16.89
N CYS A 113 -15.24 -2.23 -18.09
CA CYS A 113 -14.58 -3.30 -18.84
C CYS A 113 -13.10 -2.98 -19.13
N ARG A 114 -12.77 -1.73 -19.47
CA ARG A 114 -11.36 -1.31 -19.67
C ARG A 114 -10.54 -1.35 -18.40
N MET A 115 -11.12 -0.93 -17.28
CA MET A 115 -10.45 -1.01 -15.98
C MET A 115 -10.20 -2.46 -15.57
N GLU A 116 -11.19 -3.35 -15.75
CA GLU A 116 -11.05 -4.76 -15.46
C GLU A 116 -10.01 -5.45 -16.36
N ALA A 117 -9.99 -5.12 -17.65
CA ALA A 117 -8.97 -5.61 -18.59
C ALA A 117 -7.56 -5.13 -18.18
N ALA A 118 -7.41 -3.85 -17.83
CA ALA A 118 -6.13 -3.30 -17.37
C ALA A 118 -5.67 -3.91 -16.04
N LEU A 119 -6.59 -4.16 -15.11
CA LEU A 119 -6.28 -4.86 -13.85
C LEU A 119 -5.83 -6.30 -14.12
N THR A 120 -6.50 -7.00 -15.01
CA THR A 120 -6.14 -8.38 -15.40
C THR A 120 -4.78 -8.43 -16.09
N GLU A 121 -4.51 -7.50 -17.02
CA GLU A 121 -3.22 -7.38 -17.69
C GLU A 121 -2.09 -7.08 -16.68
N TRP A 122 -2.34 -6.16 -15.74
CA TRP A 122 -1.37 -5.83 -14.70
C TRP A 122 -1.09 -7.03 -13.78
N GLU A 123 -2.12 -7.77 -13.38
CA GLU A 123 -1.99 -8.95 -12.54
C GLU A 123 -1.24 -10.08 -13.25
N ASN A 124 -1.54 -10.31 -14.53
CA ASN A 124 -0.83 -11.28 -15.36
C ASN A 124 0.65 -10.89 -15.51
N TRP A 125 0.94 -9.63 -15.85
CA TRP A 125 2.31 -9.13 -15.97
C TRP A 125 3.08 -9.25 -14.64
N ARG A 126 2.42 -8.98 -13.51
CA ARG A 126 2.99 -9.15 -12.17
C ARG A 126 3.34 -10.60 -11.91
N GLN A 127 2.45 -11.54 -12.22
CA GLN A 127 2.68 -12.97 -12.03
C GLN A 127 3.81 -13.49 -12.94
N GLU A 128 3.79 -13.15 -14.23
CA GLU A 128 4.85 -13.50 -15.18
C GLU A 128 6.22 -12.97 -14.76
N SER A 129 6.26 -11.72 -14.28
CA SER A 129 7.50 -11.12 -13.76
C SER A 129 8.02 -11.90 -12.55
N MET A 130 7.14 -12.29 -11.63
CA MET A 130 7.51 -13.09 -10.45
C MET A 130 8.06 -14.47 -10.84
N ASP A 131 7.43 -15.15 -11.79
CA ASP A 131 7.86 -16.46 -12.27
C ASP A 131 9.19 -16.38 -13.03
N TYR A 132 9.37 -15.34 -13.84
CA TYR A 132 10.63 -15.05 -14.52
C TYR A 132 11.78 -14.84 -13.53
N TYR A 133 11.62 -13.95 -12.54
CA TYR A 133 12.67 -13.68 -11.57
C TYR A 133 12.97 -14.89 -10.67
N THR A 134 11.95 -15.66 -10.30
CA THR A 134 12.13 -16.89 -9.53
C THR A 134 12.97 -17.90 -10.31
N THR A 135 12.64 -18.12 -11.59
CA THR A 135 13.39 -19.00 -12.49
C THR A 135 14.83 -18.51 -12.67
N TRP A 136 15.02 -17.22 -12.89
CA TRP A 136 16.34 -16.60 -13.03
C TRP A 136 17.21 -16.84 -11.79
N VAL A 137 16.66 -16.68 -10.59
CA VAL A 137 17.41 -16.97 -9.36
C VAL A 137 17.80 -18.45 -9.27
N HIS A 138 16.89 -19.37 -9.57
CA HIS A 138 17.22 -20.79 -9.58
C HIS A 138 18.37 -21.10 -10.57
N GLN A 139 18.34 -20.49 -11.75
CA GLN A 139 19.41 -20.64 -12.75
C GLN A 139 20.75 -20.04 -12.30
N ILE A 140 20.75 -18.95 -11.53
CA ILE A 140 21.96 -18.30 -10.98
C ILE A 140 22.52 -19.08 -9.78
N LYS A 141 21.70 -19.77 -9.00
CA LYS A 141 22.19 -20.60 -7.88
C LYS A 141 23.08 -21.75 -8.35
N THR A 142 22.77 -22.37 -9.49
CA THR A 142 23.55 -23.50 -10.04
C THR A 142 25.03 -23.16 -10.29
N PRO A 143 25.39 -22.12 -11.08
CA PRO A 143 26.79 -21.77 -11.29
C PRO A 143 27.47 -21.28 -10.00
N ILE A 144 26.73 -20.66 -9.08
CA ILE A 144 27.25 -20.30 -7.76
C ILE A 144 27.67 -21.55 -6.97
N SER A 145 26.83 -22.59 -6.93
CA SER A 145 27.15 -23.85 -6.26
C SER A 145 28.38 -24.54 -6.87
N VAL A 146 28.54 -24.48 -8.20
CA VAL A 146 29.74 -25.00 -8.88
C VAL A 146 30.98 -24.22 -8.47
N MET A 147 30.92 -22.88 -8.50
CA MET A 147 32.04 -22.03 -8.07
C MET A 147 32.43 -22.30 -6.60
N ARG A 148 31.44 -22.47 -5.73
CA ARG A 148 31.65 -22.81 -4.31
C ARG A 148 32.44 -24.11 -4.17
N MET A 149 31.99 -25.17 -4.85
CA MET A 149 32.66 -26.47 -4.82
C MET A 149 34.10 -26.40 -5.36
N THR A 150 34.35 -25.60 -6.40
CA THR A 150 35.71 -25.39 -6.93
C THR A 150 36.61 -24.66 -5.92
N LEU A 151 36.09 -23.64 -5.24
CA LEU A 151 36.84 -22.87 -4.26
C LEU A 151 37.12 -23.65 -2.97
N GLU A 152 36.26 -24.61 -2.62
CA GLU A 152 36.46 -25.53 -1.48
C GLU A 152 37.59 -26.55 -1.71
N GLY A 153 38.05 -26.73 -2.96
CA GLY A 153 39.06 -27.74 -3.32
C GLY A 153 40.49 -27.44 -2.83
N GLU A 154 40.85 -26.17 -2.66
CA GLU A 154 42.18 -25.74 -2.18
C GLU A 154 42.04 -24.56 -1.20
N ASP A 155 42.78 -24.58 -0.08
CA ASP A 155 42.72 -23.51 0.95
C ASP A 155 43.83 -22.47 0.75
N THR A 156 43.77 -21.76 -0.37
CA THR A 156 44.67 -20.63 -0.67
C THR A 156 44.08 -19.30 -0.21
N GLU A 157 44.91 -18.27 -0.02
CA GLU A 157 44.41 -16.93 0.34
C GLU A 157 43.47 -16.38 -0.76
N GLU A 158 43.81 -16.61 -2.03
CA GLU A 158 42.99 -16.24 -3.19
C GLU A 158 41.61 -16.94 -3.16
N HIS A 159 41.57 -18.24 -2.85
CA HIS A 159 40.32 -18.98 -2.71
C HIS A 159 39.46 -18.46 -1.56
N ARG A 160 40.08 -18.08 -0.43
CA ARG A 160 39.36 -17.46 0.70
C ARG A 160 38.78 -16.09 0.34
N GLU A 161 39.50 -15.29 -0.44
CA GLU A 161 39.01 -14.01 -0.95
C GLU A 161 37.81 -14.19 -1.89
N LEU A 162 37.95 -15.04 -2.90
CA LEU A 162 36.89 -15.35 -3.86
C LEU A 162 35.67 -15.98 -3.19
N SER A 163 35.86 -16.85 -2.20
CA SER A 163 34.75 -17.48 -1.45
C SER A 163 33.90 -16.46 -0.71
N ALA A 164 34.50 -15.40 -0.15
CA ALA A 164 33.71 -14.36 0.51
C ALA A 164 32.98 -13.45 -0.48
N GLU A 165 33.57 -13.20 -1.65
CA GLU A 165 32.88 -12.49 -2.74
C GLU A 165 31.71 -13.32 -3.27
N LEU A 166 31.87 -14.64 -3.42
CA LEU A 166 30.82 -15.57 -3.79
C LEU A 166 29.70 -15.62 -2.75
N PHE A 167 30.04 -15.69 -1.46
CA PHE A 167 29.08 -15.61 -0.36
C PHE A 167 28.29 -14.29 -0.42
N ARG A 168 28.94 -13.17 -0.75
CA ARG A 168 28.24 -11.89 -0.92
C ARG A 168 27.27 -11.89 -2.10
N ILE A 169 27.64 -12.53 -3.21
CA ILE A 169 26.73 -12.70 -4.36
C ILE A 169 25.49 -13.52 -3.95
N GLU A 170 25.68 -14.62 -3.22
CA GLU A 170 24.55 -15.40 -2.70
C GLU A 170 23.62 -14.58 -1.83
N GLN A 171 24.16 -13.77 -0.93
CA GLN A 171 23.35 -12.89 -0.10
C GLN A 171 22.54 -11.89 -0.93
N TYR A 172 23.07 -11.38 -2.04
CA TYR A 172 22.30 -10.52 -2.94
C TYR A 172 21.20 -11.27 -3.69
N VAL A 173 21.49 -12.50 -4.14
CA VAL A 173 20.50 -13.36 -4.80
C VAL A 173 19.36 -13.73 -3.84
N GLU A 174 19.68 -14.10 -2.60
CA GLU A 174 18.69 -14.35 -1.54
C GLU A 174 17.87 -13.11 -1.21
N MET A 175 18.51 -11.94 -1.11
CA MET A 175 17.84 -10.66 -0.86
C MET A 175 16.82 -10.32 -1.96
N VAL A 176 17.14 -10.56 -3.23
CA VAL A 176 16.20 -10.34 -4.35
C VAL A 176 14.99 -11.27 -4.25
N LEU A 177 15.19 -12.55 -3.93
CA LEU A 177 14.06 -13.48 -3.71
C LEU A 177 13.16 -13.02 -2.57
N SER A 178 13.76 -12.63 -1.44
CA SER A 178 13.00 -12.15 -0.28
C SER A 178 12.24 -10.87 -0.61
N TYR A 179 12.83 -9.96 -1.39
CA TYR A 179 12.17 -8.74 -1.86
C TYR A 179 10.92 -9.08 -2.67
N LEU A 180 11.04 -9.96 -3.66
CA LEU A 180 9.95 -10.37 -4.54
C LEU A 180 8.82 -11.04 -3.76
N ARG A 181 9.16 -11.93 -2.82
CA ARG A 181 8.16 -12.63 -1.98
C ARG A 181 7.45 -11.71 -1.01
N LEU A 182 8.13 -10.75 -0.37
CA LEU A 182 7.47 -9.81 0.56
C LEU A 182 6.45 -8.89 -0.13
N ASP A 183 6.65 -8.62 -1.42
CA ASP A 183 5.75 -7.81 -2.25
C ASP A 183 4.55 -8.63 -2.77
N SER A 184 4.57 -9.97 -2.72
CA SER A 184 3.43 -10.80 -3.10
C SER A 184 2.50 -11.09 -1.92
N ASP A 185 1.20 -10.80 -2.08
CA ASP A 185 0.18 -11.16 -1.09
C ASP A 185 -0.08 -12.68 -1.01
N SER A 186 0.47 -13.44 -1.97
CA SER A 186 0.46 -14.91 -2.04
C SER A 186 1.57 -15.60 -1.25
N SER A 187 2.30 -14.88 -0.39
CA SER A 187 3.27 -15.52 0.49
C SER A 187 2.54 -16.38 1.53
N ASP A 188 2.53 -17.71 1.33
CA ASP A 188 2.04 -18.67 2.31
C ASP A 188 2.95 -18.67 3.55
N TYR A 189 2.65 -17.79 4.51
CA TYR A 189 3.31 -17.79 5.82
C TYR A 189 2.89 -19.03 6.60
N VAL A 190 3.88 -19.73 7.17
CA VAL A 190 3.64 -20.91 7.99
C VAL A 190 3.89 -20.54 9.45
N PHE A 191 2.87 -20.00 10.10
CA PHE A 191 2.93 -19.63 11.51
C PHE A 191 2.82 -20.86 12.40
N GLN A 192 3.89 -21.19 13.12
CA GLN A 192 3.93 -22.30 14.09
C GLN A 192 4.80 -21.90 15.29
N GLU A 193 4.72 -22.69 16.36
CA GLU A 193 5.67 -22.57 17.47
C GLU A 193 7.01 -23.20 17.11
N TYR A 194 8.01 -22.35 16.86
CA TYR A 194 9.37 -22.79 16.58
C TYR A 194 10.28 -22.58 17.78
N ASP A 195 11.28 -23.45 17.91
CA ASP A 195 12.37 -23.26 18.88
C ASP A 195 13.29 -22.13 18.40
N LEU A 196 13.33 -21.03 19.14
CA LEU A 196 14.10 -19.84 18.77
C LEU A 196 15.61 -20.16 18.69
N ASP A 197 16.10 -21.05 19.54
CA ASP A 197 17.52 -21.42 19.56
C ASP A 197 17.95 -22.03 18.23
N SER A 198 17.10 -22.88 17.67
CA SER A 198 17.36 -23.56 16.40
C SER A 198 17.53 -22.58 15.25
N ILE A 199 16.70 -21.53 15.20
CA ILE A 199 16.72 -20.50 14.15
C ILE A 199 17.97 -19.62 14.31
N ILE A 200 18.30 -19.23 15.53
CA ILE A 200 19.51 -18.43 15.81
C ILE A 200 20.76 -19.22 15.43
N ARG A 201 20.85 -20.51 15.79
CA ARG A 201 21.99 -21.36 15.44
C ARG A 201 22.18 -21.51 13.94
N GLN A 202 21.08 -21.66 13.18
CA GLN A 202 21.15 -21.69 11.71
C GLN A 202 21.80 -20.42 11.16
N ALA A 203 21.37 -19.24 11.62
CA ALA A 203 21.94 -17.96 11.21
C ALA A 203 23.41 -17.82 11.62
N VAL A 204 23.74 -18.15 12.88
CA VAL A 204 25.11 -18.09 13.40
C VAL A 204 26.05 -19.02 12.63
N HIS A 205 25.62 -20.26 12.35
CA HIS A 205 26.43 -21.24 11.62
C HIS A 205 26.75 -20.75 10.19
N LYS A 206 25.77 -20.19 9.49
CA LYS A 206 25.96 -19.63 8.14
C LYS A 206 27.01 -18.51 8.10
N TYR A 207 27.05 -17.67 9.14
CA TYR A 207 27.94 -16.51 9.21
C TYR A 207 29.26 -16.76 9.98
N ALA A 208 29.42 -17.93 10.59
CA ALA A 208 30.62 -18.29 11.37
C ALA A 208 31.95 -18.08 10.62
N PRO A 209 32.09 -18.43 9.33
CA PRO A 209 33.34 -18.19 8.59
C PRO A 209 33.73 -16.71 8.52
N LEU A 210 32.76 -15.80 8.47
CA LEU A 210 33.01 -14.37 8.43
C LEU A 210 33.46 -13.81 9.78
N PHE A 211 32.90 -14.33 10.89
CA PHE A 211 33.37 -14.00 12.24
C PHE A 211 34.85 -14.39 12.43
N VAL A 212 35.22 -15.61 12.01
CA VAL A 212 36.60 -16.11 12.09
C VAL A 212 37.53 -15.26 11.24
N ARG A 213 37.16 -14.97 9.98
CA ARG A 213 37.98 -14.17 9.06
C ARG A 213 38.22 -12.75 9.57
N LYS A 214 37.19 -12.09 10.11
CA LYS A 214 37.32 -10.75 10.72
C LYS A 214 37.84 -10.76 12.15
N LYS A 215 38.11 -11.94 12.74
CA LYS A 215 38.53 -12.10 14.14
C LYS A 215 37.57 -11.42 15.14
N LEU A 216 36.28 -11.43 14.84
CA LEU A 216 35.23 -10.89 15.71
C LEU A 216 34.79 -11.94 16.72
N ARG A 217 34.60 -11.52 17.98
CA ARG A 217 34.04 -12.41 19.01
C ARG A 217 32.53 -12.47 18.90
N LEU A 218 31.96 -13.66 18.97
CA LEU A 218 30.52 -13.85 19.08
C LEU A 218 30.19 -14.29 20.52
N PHE A 219 29.37 -13.51 21.21
CA PHE A 219 28.79 -13.86 22.51
C PHE A 219 27.35 -14.31 22.31
N TYR A 220 27.10 -15.60 22.48
CA TYR A 220 25.77 -16.17 22.33
C TYR A 220 25.58 -17.27 23.36
N GLU A 221 24.50 -17.17 24.11
CA GLU A 221 24.05 -18.18 25.05
C GLU A 221 22.75 -18.81 24.52
N PRO A 222 22.61 -20.16 24.57
CA PRO A 222 21.42 -20.83 24.09
C PRO A 222 20.14 -20.35 24.78
N VAL A 223 19.09 -20.13 24.00
CA VAL A 223 17.79 -19.61 24.43
C VAL A 223 16.73 -20.69 24.35
N ASN A 224 16.32 -21.26 25.50
CA ASN A 224 15.32 -22.33 25.53
C ASN A 224 13.87 -21.79 25.49
N VAL A 225 13.50 -21.08 24.42
CA VAL A 225 12.18 -20.43 24.28
C VAL A 225 11.56 -20.76 22.93
N LYS A 226 10.25 -21.07 22.95
CA LYS A 226 9.44 -21.18 21.73
C LYS A 226 8.73 -19.87 21.41
N VAL A 227 8.65 -19.56 20.13
CA VAL A 227 8.00 -18.35 19.61
C VAL A 227 7.05 -18.70 18.47
N LEU A 228 5.89 -18.05 18.42
CA LEU A 228 4.97 -18.16 17.29
C LEU A 228 5.49 -17.28 16.15
N THR A 229 5.95 -17.90 15.07
CA THR A 229 6.55 -17.19 13.94
C THR A 229 6.53 -18.06 12.69
N ASP A 230 7.00 -17.51 11.57
CA ASP A 230 7.49 -18.28 10.43
C ASP A 230 9.02 -18.41 10.53
N GLU A 231 9.53 -19.64 10.46
CA GLU A 231 10.96 -19.94 10.59
C GLU A 231 11.80 -19.23 9.51
N LYS A 232 11.34 -19.27 8.25
CA LYS A 232 12.11 -18.76 7.10
C LYS A 232 12.25 -17.24 7.16
N TRP A 233 11.17 -16.55 7.51
CA TRP A 233 11.19 -15.09 7.62
C TRP A 233 11.95 -14.59 8.84
N LEU A 234 11.83 -15.28 9.98
CA LEU A 234 12.62 -14.91 11.16
C LEU A 234 14.11 -15.17 10.89
N LEU A 235 14.46 -16.32 10.30
CA LEU A 235 15.84 -16.61 9.88
C LEU A 235 16.39 -15.51 8.97
N PHE A 236 15.62 -15.10 7.95
CA PHE A 236 16.01 -14.00 7.07
C PHE A 236 16.29 -12.70 7.83
N ILE A 237 15.45 -12.31 8.79
CA ILE A 237 15.67 -11.11 9.62
C ILE A 237 16.99 -11.24 10.40
N LEU A 238 17.23 -12.38 11.04
CA LEU A 238 18.46 -12.63 11.81
C LEU A 238 19.70 -12.56 10.93
N GLU A 239 19.68 -13.20 9.75
CA GLU A 239 20.77 -13.18 8.79
C GLU A 239 21.10 -11.75 8.32
N GLN A 240 20.08 -10.94 8.03
CA GLN A 240 20.29 -9.54 7.62
C GLN A 240 20.89 -8.69 8.74
N ILE A 241 20.44 -8.88 9.98
CA ILE A 241 20.99 -8.16 11.14
C ILE A 241 22.45 -8.60 11.38
N LEU A 242 22.74 -9.90 11.41
CA LEU A 242 24.10 -10.43 11.58
C LEU A 242 25.04 -9.97 10.47
N SER A 243 24.58 -9.97 9.21
CA SER A 243 25.34 -9.47 8.07
C SER A 243 25.74 -8.00 8.27
N ASN A 244 24.79 -7.15 8.71
CA ASN A 244 25.06 -5.75 9.01
C ASN A 244 26.03 -5.61 10.20
N SER A 245 25.81 -6.33 11.29
CA SER A 245 26.68 -6.29 12.48
C SER A 245 28.12 -6.69 12.14
N ILE A 246 28.32 -7.75 11.35
CA ILE A 246 29.66 -8.17 10.90
C ILE A 246 30.25 -7.16 9.92
N LYS A 247 29.45 -6.62 8.99
CA LYS A 247 29.91 -5.64 7.99
C LYS A 247 30.45 -4.39 8.66
N TYR A 248 29.71 -3.82 9.61
CA TYR A 248 29.98 -2.53 10.24
C TYR A 248 30.84 -2.60 11.51
N THR A 249 31.23 -3.81 11.93
CA THR A 249 32.23 -4.02 12.99
C THR A 249 33.57 -4.37 12.36
N GLN A 250 34.58 -3.54 12.59
CA GLN A 250 35.95 -3.82 12.18
C GLN A 250 36.67 -4.69 13.21
N GLU A 251 36.60 -4.30 14.47
CA GLU A 251 37.16 -5.02 15.61
C GLU A 251 36.14 -5.04 16.76
N GLY A 252 36.18 -6.08 17.60
CA GLY A 252 35.33 -6.20 18.78
C GLY A 252 34.43 -7.43 18.74
N SER A 253 33.14 -7.24 18.99
CA SER A 253 32.21 -8.36 19.20
C SER A 253 30.78 -8.10 18.75
N VAL A 254 30.08 -9.19 18.46
CA VAL A 254 28.63 -9.24 18.32
C VAL A 254 28.07 -10.11 19.45
N SER A 255 26.94 -9.71 20.03
CA SER A 255 26.27 -10.44 21.09
C SER A 255 24.80 -10.67 20.75
N ILE A 256 24.29 -11.85 21.08
CA ILE A 256 22.88 -12.23 20.90
C ILE A 256 22.34 -12.61 22.28
N THR A 257 21.33 -11.88 22.75
CA THR A 257 20.73 -12.07 24.08
C THR A 257 19.22 -12.02 23.99
N LEU A 258 18.53 -12.76 24.86
CA LEU A 258 17.08 -12.75 24.98
C LEU A 258 16.69 -12.24 26.37
N THR A 259 15.79 -11.25 26.40
CA THR A 259 15.23 -10.73 27.65
C THR A 259 14.09 -11.63 28.16
N PRO A 260 13.73 -11.54 29.46
CA PRO A 260 12.57 -12.27 30.01
C PRO A 260 11.25 -11.99 29.27
N ASP A 261 11.10 -10.77 28.73
CA ASP A 261 9.92 -10.32 27.97
C ASP A 261 9.96 -10.76 26.49
N LYS A 262 10.77 -11.78 26.16
CA LYS A 262 10.96 -12.32 24.80
C LYS A 262 11.45 -11.30 23.76
N VAL A 263 12.14 -10.23 24.19
CA VAL A 263 12.83 -9.32 23.27
C VAL A 263 14.21 -9.89 22.95
N LEU A 264 14.44 -10.25 21.69
CA LEU A 264 15.72 -10.71 21.17
C LEU A 264 16.58 -9.51 20.76
N ASN A 265 17.74 -9.35 21.39
CA ASN A 265 18.68 -8.28 21.14
C ASN A 265 19.92 -8.81 20.43
N ILE A 266 20.26 -8.19 19.31
CA ILE A 266 21.52 -8.41 18.58
C ILE A 266 22.31 -7.12 18.65
N SER A 267 23.42 -7.14 19.38
CA SER A 267 24.26 -5.96 19.64
C SER A 267 25.65 -6.15 19.03
N ASP A 268 26.11 -5.16 18.28
CA ASP A 268 27.48 -5.06 17.78
C ASP A 268 28.24 -3.89 18.42
N THR A 269 29.57 -3.95 18.39
CA THR A 269 30.48 -2.89 18.84
C THR A 269 31.03 -2.08 17.65
N GLY A 270 30.28 -1.98 16.55
CA GLY A 270 30.73 -1.36 15.31
C GLY A 270 30.75 0.17 15.36
N ILE A 271 30.82 0.77 14.18
CA ILE A 271 30.89 2.25 14.01
C ILE A 271 29.65 3.00 14.53
N GLY A 272 28.53 2.31 14.77
CA GLY A 272 27.25 2.90 15.12
C GLY A 272 26.62 3.72 13.99
N ILE A 273 25.46 4.31 14.29
CA ILE A 273 24.62 5.06 13.35
C ILE A 273 24.42 6.47 13.88
N ALA A 274 24.50 7.48 13.01
CA ALA A 274 24.25 8.86 13.37
C ALA A 274 22.78 9.05 13.81
N PRO A 275 22.50 9.86 14.85
CA PRO A 275 21.12 10.12 15.30
C PRO A 275 20.17 10.64 14.21
N GLU A 276 20.71 11.38 13.24
CA GLU A 276 19.97 11.92 12.08
C GLU A 276 19.55 10.82 11.09
N ASP A 277 20.34 9.75 10.98
CA ASP A 277 20.10 8.63 10.07
C ASP A 277 19.15 7.58 10.70
N LEU A 278 19.12 7.46 12.03
CA LEU A 278 18.34 6.46 12.77
C LEU A 278 16.85 6.37 12.38
N PRO A 279 16.10 7.48 12.21
CA PRO A 279 14.69 7.41 11.81
C PRO A 279 14.48 6.81 10.41
N ARG A 280 15.51 6.85 9.58
CA ARG A 280 15.45 6.57 8.14
C ARG A 280 16.05 5.23 7.74
N ILE A 281 16.73 4.52 8.66
CA ILE A 281 17.40 3.24 8.38
C ILE A 281 16.49 2.14 7.83
N PHE A 282 15.18 2.27 8.05
CA PHE A 282 14.16 1.35 7.57
C PHE A 282 13.44 1.85 6.30
N GLU A 283 13.82 3.01 5.75
CA GLU A 283 13.29 3.51 4.48
C GLU A 283 13.87 2.71 3.31
N LYS A 284 13.04 2.46 2.29
CA LYS A 284 13.45 1.72 1.09
C LYS A 284 14.60 2.46 0.38
N GLY A 285 15.73 1.77 0.22
CA GLY A 285 16.88 2.30 -0.52
C GLY A 285 17.73 3.29 0.28
N PHE A 286 17.49 3.44 1.59
CA PHE A 286 18.30 4.33 2.41
C PHE A 286 19.68 3.73 2.68
N THR A 287 20.70 4.51 2.31
CA THR A 287 22.10 4.25 2.63
C THR A 287 22.60 5.50 3.33
N GLY A 288 22.74 5.43 4.66
CA GLY A 288 23.17 6.57 5.49
C GLY A 288 24.52 7.16 5.05
N TYR A 289 25.00 8.18 5.75
CA TYR A 289 26.19 8.94 5.32
C TYR A 289 27.42 8.05 5.06
N ASN A 290 27.63 7.03 5.90
CA ASN A 290 28.72 6.04 5.77
C ASN A 290 28.54 5.04 4.61
N GLY A 291 27.29 4.81 4.17
CA GLY A 291 26.98 3.98 3.00
C GLY A 291 27.22 4.69 1.66
N ARG A 292 27.36 6.03 1.66
CA ARG A 292 27.71 6.79 0.45
C ARG A 292 29.20 6.72 0.12
N SER A 293 30.06 6.65 1.14
CA SER A 293 31.49 6.36 1.01
C SER A 293 31.75 4.91 0.60
N ASP A 294 30.92 3.97 1.07
CA ASP A 294 31.03 2.55 0.79
C ASP A 294 29.91 2.12 -0.17
N LYS A 295 30.10 2.34 -1.49
CA LYS A 295 29.15 2.16 -2.62
C LYS A 295 28.51 0.75 -2.76
N LYS A 296 28.67 -0.12 -1.77
CA LYS A 296 28.23 -1.52 -1.75
C LYS A 296 26.91 -1.74 -0.99
N SER A 297 26.24 -0.70 -0.49
CA SER A 297 24.96 -0.84 0.23
C SER A 297 23.77 -0.52 -0.69
N THR A 298 22.77 -1.40 -0.73
CA THR A 298 21.52 -1.19 -1.51
C THR A 298 20.43 -0.50 -0.69
N GLY A 299 20.57 -0.45 0.64
CA GLY A 299 19.54 0.09 1.54
C GLY A 299 18.25 -0.75 1.61
N LEU A 300 18.28 -2.00 1.14
CA LEU A 300 17.11 -2.89 1.13
C LEU A 300 17.03 -3.79 2.37
N GLY A 301 18.17 -4.21 2.96
CA GLY A 301 18.20 -5.21 4.02
C GLY A 301 17.31 -4.88 5.22
N LEU A 302 17.53 -3.73 5.87
CA LEU A 302 16.73 -3.30 7.03
C LEU A 302 15.27 -2.98 6.65
N TYR A 303 15.03 -2.39 5.49
CA TYR A 303 13.66 -2.18 4.97
C TYR A 303 12.89 -3.51 4.89
N LEU A 304 13.51 -4.56 4.33
CA LEU A 304 12.92 -5.89 4.24
C LEU A 304 12.76 -6.52 5.62
N CYS A 305 13.69 -6.31 6.55
CA CYS A 305 13.52 -6.77 7.94
C CYS A 305 12.28 -6.16 8.59
N LYS A 306 12.04 -4.85 8.43
CA LYS A 306 10.85 -4.18 8.96
C LYS A 306 9.57 -4.71 8.33
N LYS A 307 9.58 -4.95 7.01
CA LYS A 307 8.42 -5.48 6.29
C LYS A 307 8.11 -6.93 6.73
N ALA A 308 9.14 -7.78 6.81
CA ALA A 308 9.01 -9.15 7.30
C ALA A 308 8.52 -9.19 8.75
N ALA A 309 9.15 -8.43 9.66
CA ALA A 309 8.73 -8.35 11.06
C ALA A 309 7.27 -7.90 11.18
N GLY A 310 6.85 -6.89 10.41
CA GLY A 310 5.46 -6.44 10.38
C GLY A 310 4.47 -7.51 9.91
N ARG A 311 4.82 -8.32 8.90
CA ARG A 311 4.01 -9.46 8.45
C ARG A 311 3.95 -10.57 9.50
N LEU A 312 5.02 -10.75 10.28
CA LEU A 312 5.07 -11.67 11.41
C LEU A 312 4.40 -11.14 12.69
N SER A 313 3.91 -9.89 12.69
CA SER A 313 3.43 -9.18 13.88
C SER A 313 4.48 -8.98 14.97
N HIS A 314 5.77 -9.06 14.63
CA HIS A 314 6.89 -8.75 15.52
C HIS A 314 7.29 -7.28 15.39
N LYS A 315 7.74 -6.66 16.49
CA LYS A 315 8.21 -5.27 16.47
C LYS A 315 9.73 -5.23 16.43
N ILE A 316 10.29 -4.63 15.38
CA ILE A 316 11.72 -4.37 15.28
C ILE A 316 12.04 -2.92 15.67
N SER A 317 13.11 -2.72 16.45
CA SER A 317 13.61 -1.41 16.85
C SER A 317 15.13 -1.39 16.87
N VAL A 318 15.72 -0.20 16.78
CA VAL A 318 17.18 -0.02 16.73
C VAL A 318 17.58 1.10 17.67
N GLN A 319 18.62 0.85 18.46
CA GLN A 319 19.31 1.85 19.25
C GLN A 319 20.77 1.84 18.82
N SER A 320 21.35 3.01 18.59
CA SER A 320 22.73 3.09 18.14
C SER A 320 23.34 4.41 18.58
N LYS A 321 24.66 4.39 18.81
CA LYS A 321 25.43 5.60 19.08
C LYS A 321 26.73 5.55 18.28
N PRO A 322 27.12 6.64 17.59
CA PRO A 322 28.37 6.68 16.85
C PRO A 322 29.57 6.28 17.72
N GLY A 323 30.37 5.34 17.22
CA GLY A 323 31.55 4.79 17.89
C GLY A 323 31.29 3.81 19.04
N ALA A 324 30.02 3.55 19.39
CA ALA A 324 29.66 2.60 20.46
C ALA A 324 28.95 1.34 19.95
N GLY A 325 28.60 1.29 18.67
CA GLY A 325 27.90 0.18 18.04
C GLY A 325 26.38 0.34 17.98
N THR A 326 25.71 -0.76 17.64
CA THR A 326 24.27 -0.80 17.36
C THR A 326 23.61 -1.99 18.06
N VAL A 327 22.42 -1.77 18.59
CA VAL A 327 21.54 -2.80 19.15
C VAL A 327 20.28 -2.85 18.31
N VAL A 328 20.00 -3.99 17.71
CA VAL A 328 18.73 -4.28 17.04
C VAL A 328 17.91 -5.20 17.94
N SER A 329 16.69 -4.78 18.27
CA SER A 329 15.79 -5.49 19.15
C SER A 329 14.55 -5.96 18.39
N ILE A 330 14.21 -7.24 18.53
CA ILE A 330 13.02 -7.86 17.96
C ILE A 330 12.12 -8.30 19.13
N ASP A 331 10.97 -7.68 19.25
CA ASP A 331 9.92 -8.08 20.19
C ASP A 331 9.17 -9.28 19.62
N LEU A 332 9.32 -10.44 20.25
CA LEU A 332 8.70 -11.71 19.86
C LEU A 332 7.50 -12.05 20.76
N ASP A 333 7.06 -11.13 21.62
CA ASP A 333 5.89 -11.39 22.46
C ASP A 333 4.62 -11.44 21.61
N THR A 334 3.78 -12.43 21.89
CA THR A 334 2.53 -12.64 21.17
C THR A 334 1.38 -12.39 22.11
N LYS A 335 0.60 -11.33 21.87
CA LYS A 335 -0.65 -11.12 22.59
C LYS A 335 -1.67 -12.16 22.11
N MET A 336 -2.03 -13.12 22.95
CA MET A 336 -3.22 -13.93 22.70
C MET A 336 -4.44 -13.00 22.66
N LEU A 337 -5.06 -12.86 21.49
CA LEU A 337 -6.39 -12.28 21.38
C LEU A 337 -7.35 -13.26 22.06
N ARG A 338 -7.72 -12.97 23.31
CA ARG A 338 -8.89 -13.61 23.92
C ARG A 338 -10.11 -13.07 23.20
N THR A 339 -10.72 -13.87 22.34
CA THR A 339 -12.12 -13.68 21.96
C THR A 339 -12.95 -13.93 23.21
N GLU A 340 -13.49 -12.86 23.80
CA GLU A 340 -14.57 -12.92 24.79
C GLU A 340 -15.89 -13.39 24.16
#